data_AF-A0A358PIJ8-F1
#
_entry.id   AF-A0A358PIJ8-F1
#
_cell.length_a   1.000
_cell.length_b   1.000
_cell.length_c   1.000
_cell.angle_alpha   90.00
_cell.angle_beta   90.00
_cell.angle_gamma   90.00
#
_symmetry.space_group_name_H-M   'P 1'
#
loop_
_entity.id
_entity.type
_entity.pdbx_description
1 polymer ?
#
loop_
_entity_poly.entity_id
_entity_poly.type
_entity_poly.pdbx_seq_one_letter_code
_entity_poly.pdbx_strand_id
1 'polypeptide(L)'
;MFKKTIAALLAIAIVISFVGCEGVKKDSVPKRKYDKTDPSAVLEEITNDFNAVALHITEELEKTYSDVGTTFEAYQKNKGQIDEWIELVLSESDALFARTKENSVIYFKLIAADSKHENYDFCNDALDAYYDVVYDDAMDIYYDKVYDDAMDSLYDKYYNGIIDDAYDTTDYDVWSDASSESYQTWSDANSAIYEKWSSESSYVYGLWSAINSAFCSHDNFDVDGIIADYKN
;
A
#
# COMPACT_ATOMS: atom_id res chain seq x y z
N MET A 1 -28.33 -14.90 19.29
CA MET A 1 -28.71 -15.50 18.00
C MET A 1 -29.26 -14.40 17.11
N PHE A 2 -28.43 -13.76 16.29
CA PHE A 2 -28.81 -13.07 15.05
C PHE A 2 -27.52 -12.82 14.26
N LYS A 3 -27.28 -13.67 13.26
CA LYS A 3 -26.28 -13.46 12.20
C LYS A 3 -26.78 -12.32 11.31
N LYS A 4 -25.90 -11.36 10.98
CA LYS A 4 -26.01 -10.58 9.74
C LYS A 4 -24.65 -10.57 9.06
N THR A 5 -24.48 -11.53 8.16
CA THR A 5 -23.49 -11.49 7.09
C THR A 5 -23.86 -10.34 6.16
N ILE A 6 -23.00 -9.32 6.06
CA ILE A 6 -23.06 -8.34 4.97
C ILE A 6 -21.99 -8.77 3.97
N ALA A 7 -22.43 -9.34 2.86
CA ALA A 7 -21.60 -9.52 1.69
C ALA A 7 -21.73 -8.26 0.83
N ALA A 8 -20.63 -7.52 0.68
CA ALA A 8 -20.54 -6.43 -0.28
C ALA A 8 -19.96 -6.98 -1.59
N LEU A 9 -20.82 -7.21 -2.57
CA LEU A 9 -20.45 -7.46 -3.96
C LEU A 9 -20.40 -6.11 -4.68
N LEU A 10 -19.19 -5.60 -4.91
CA LEU A 10 -18.96 -4.47 -5.80
C LEU A 10 -18.51 -5.03 -7.15
N ALA A 11 -19.44 -5.15 -8.10
CA ALA A 11 -19.12 -5.48 -9.48
C ALA A 11 -18.82 -4.18 -10.24
N ILE A 12 -17.54 -3.90 -10.49
CA ILE A 12 -17.12 -2.84 -11.40
C ILE A 12 -17.04 -3.45 -12.81
N ALA A 13 -17.98 -3.09 -13.67
CA ALA A 13 -17.95 -3.48 -15.07
C ALA A 13 -17.02 -2.54 -15.84
N ILE A 14 -15.80 -2.98 -16.14
CA ILE A 14 -14.88 -2.27 -17.03
C ILE A 14 -15.14 -2.74 -18.47
N VAL A 15 -15.61 -1.81 -19.31
CA VAL A 15 -15.75 -2.02 -20.76
C VAL A 15 -14.39 -1.78 -21.39
N ILE A 16 -13.73 -2.84 -21.86
CA ILE A 16 -12.46 -2.73 -22.59
C ILE A 16 -12.78 -2.60 -24.09
N SER A 17 -12.54 -1.41 -24.64
CA SER A 17 -12.44 -1.19 -26.08
C SER A 17 -10.95 -1.12 -26.46
N PHE A 18 -10.47 -2.13 -27.18
CA PHE A 18 -9.15 -2.16 -27.82
C PHE A 18 -9.07 -1.12 -28.94
N VAL A 19 -8.09 -0.20 -28.90
CA VAL A 19 -7.26 0.28 -30.02
C VAL A 19 -6.12 1.16 -29.46
N GLY A 20 -4.86 0.85 -29.82
CA GLY A 20 -3.80 1.85 -30.00
C GLY A 20 -2.64 1.81 -29.00
N CYS A 21 -1.41 1.64 -29.52
CA CYS A 21 -0.15 1.84 -28.80
C CYS A 21 -0.01 3.31 -28.35
N GLU A 22 -0.43 3.60 -27.14
CA GLU A 22 0.01 4.68 -26.25
C GLU A 22 -0.23 4.11 -24.85
N GLY A 23 0.79 4.06 -23.98
CA GLY A 23 0.72 3.42 -22.66
C GLY A 23 -0.54 3.88 -21.92
N VAL A 24 -1.46 2.95 -21.68
CA VAL A 24 -2.70 3.24 -20.95
C VAL A 24 -2.27 3.49 -19.51
N LYS A 25 -2.27 4.75 -19.08
CA LYS A 25 -2.03 5.08 -17.67
C LYS A 25 -3.05 4.33 -16.83
N LYS A 26 -2.56 3.46 -15.94
CA LYS A 26 -3.39 2.74 -14.97
C LYS A 26 -4.08 3.77 -14.07
N ASP A 27 -5.40 3.64 -13.93
CA ASP A 27 -6.22 4.59 -13.18
C ASP A 27 -5.94 4.45 -11.68
N SER A 28 -5.74 5.57 -10.99
CA SER A 28 -5.49 5.57 -9.54
C SER A 28 -6.72 5.21 -8.70
N VAL A 29 -6.52 4.68 -7.50
CA VAL A 29 -7.64 4.38 -6.57
C VAL A 29 -8.36 5.69 -6.17
N PRO A 30 -9.69 5.80 -6.38
CA PRO A 30 -10.42 7.02 -6.05
C PRO A 30 -10.58 7.18 -4.54
N LYS A 31 -10.52 8.43 -4.06
CA LYS A 31 -10.80 8.77 -2.65
C LYS A 31 -12.24 8.40 -2.26
N ARG A 32 -12.40 7.71 -1.13
CA ARG A 32 -13.72 7.36 -0.57
C ARG A 32 -14.28 8.49 0.30
N LYS A 33 -15.60 8.46 0.49
CA LYS A 33 -16.32 9.36 1.41
C LYS A 33 -16.67 8.60 2.68
N TYR A 34 -16.38 9.21 3.81
CA TYR A 34 -16.61 8.67 5.16
C TYR A 34 -16.79 9.84 6.12
N ASP A 35 -17.28 9.56 7.33
CA ASP A 35 -17.48 10.58 8.36
C ASP A 35 -16.16 10.91 9.06
N LYS A 36 -15.60 12.08 8.76
CA LYS A 36 -14.36 12.58 9.38
C LYS A 36 -14.58 13.12 10.82
N THR A 37 -15.80 13.04 11.35
CA THR A 37 -16.12 13.48 12.70
C THR A 37 -16.31 12.32 13.68
N ASP A 38 -16.27 11.07 13.19
CA ASP A 38 -16.36 9.85 13.98
C ASP A 38 -15.00 9.13 13.98
N PRO A 39 -14.34 8.98 15.15
CA PRO A 39 -13.05 8.28 15.26
C PRO A 39 -13.08 6.86 14.67
N SER A 40 -14.16 6.12 14.88
CA SER A 40 -14.28 4.74 14.37
C SER A 40 -14.38 4.72 12.83
N ALA A 41 -15.10 5.68 12.24
CA ALA A 41 -15.20 5.80 10.79
C ALA A 41 -13.86 6.23 10.15
N VAL A 42 -13.05 7.01 10.86
CA VAL A 42 -11.70 7.38 10.40
C VAL A 42 -10.77 6.17 10.39
N LEU A 43 -10.78 5.34 11.45
CA LEU A 43 -10.00 4.10 11.51
C LEU A 43 -10.46 3.10 10.44
N GLU A 44 -11.77 2.89 10.31
CA GLU A 44 -12.34 2.00 9.29
C GLU A 44 -11.93 2.43 7.87
N GLU A 45 -11.93 3.73 7.60
CA GLU A 45 -11.49 4.25 6.32
C GLU A 45 -10.01 3.97 6.03
N ILE A 46 -9.11 4.09 7.03
CA ILE A 46 -7.69 3.76 6.83
C ILE A 46 -7.57 2.30 6.40
N THR A 47 -8.18 1.36 7.13
CA THR A 47 -8.16 -0.07 6.78
C THR A 47 -8.75 -0.33 5.40
N ASN A 48 -9.87 0.32 5.06
CA ASN A 48 -10.49 0.19 3.74
C ASN A 48 -9.59 0.74 2.62
N ASP A 49 -8.77 1.76 2.90
CA ASP A 49 -7.82 2.33 1.94
C ASP A 49 -6.70 1.37 1.61
N PHE A 50 -6.08 0.79 2.64
CA PHE A 50 -5.03 -0.23 2.47
C PHE A 50 -5.55 -1.43 1.68
N ASN A 51 -6.73 -1.95 2.03
CA ASN A 51 -7.35 -3.05 1.29
C ASN A 51 -7.63 -2.70 -0.17
N ALA A 52 -8.18 -1.51 -0.45
CA ALA A 52 -8.51 -1.11 -1.81
C ALA A 52 -7.26 -0.90 -2.68
N VAL A 53 -6.21 -0.28 -2.11
CA VAL A 53 -4.93 -0.05 -2.81
C VAL A 53 -4.20 -1.37 -3.06
N ALA A 54 -4.11 -2.24 -2.06
CA ALA A 54 -3.48 -3.56 -2.24
C ALA A 54 -4.23 -4.40 -3.28
N LEU A 55 -5.58 -4.40 -3.26
CA LEU A 55 -6.39 -5.08 -4.26
C LEU A 55 -6.14 -4.51 -5.67
N HIS A 56 -6.14 -3.19 -5.81
CA HIS A 56 -5.90 -2.54 -7.09
C HIS A 56 -4.52 -2.90 -7.67
N ILE A 57 -3.46 -2.80 -6.86
CA ILE A 57 -2.09 -3.14 -7.27
C ILE A 57 -2.00 -4.60 -7.74
N THR A 58 -2.60 -5.53 -6.99
CA THR A 58 -2.54 -6.96 -7.31
C THR A 58 -3.40 -7.31 -8.54
N GLU A 59 -4.55 -6.67 -8.74
CA GLU A 59 -5.34 -6.82 -9.97
C GLU A 59 -4.58 -6.28 -11.21
N GLU A 60 -3.85 -5.17 -11.07
CA GLU A 60 -3.03 -4.63 -12.16
C GLU A 60 -1.78 -5.48 -12.44
N LEU A 61 -1.27 -6.21 -11.45
CA LEU A 61 -0.21 -7.20 -11.64
C LEU A 61 -0.69 -8.36 -12.52
N GLU A 62 -1.87 -8.90 -12.24
CA GLU A 62 -2.47 -9.99 -13.05
C GLU A 62 -2.74 -9.57 -14.51
N LYS A 63 -3.12 -8.31 -14.73
CA LYS A 63 -3.23 -7.74 -16.09
C LYS A 63 -1.85 -7.64 -16.75
N THR A 64 -0.86 -7.16 -16.01
CA THR A 64 0.54 -7.07 -16.47
C THR A 64 1.08 -8.44 -16.90
N TYR A 65 0.76 -9.50 -16.17
CA TYR A 65 1.09 -10.87 -16.58
C TYR A 65 0.49 -11.27 -17.92
N SER A 66 -0.76 -10.89 -18.17
CA SER A 66 -1.44 -11.16 -19.43
C SER A 66 -0.84 -10.36 -20.57
N ASP A 67 -0.48 -9.10 -20.33
CA ASP A 67 0.05 -8.18 -21.35
C ASP A 67 1.50 -8.47 -21.72
N VAL A 68 2.33 -8.88 -20.76
CA VAL A 68 3.72 -9.29 -21.02
C VAL A 68 3.77 -10.62 -21.78
N GLY A 69 2.91 -11.57 -21.41
CA GLY A 69 2.84 -12.90 -22.01
C GLY A 69 3.72 -13.95 -21.32
N THR A 70 3.73 -15.16 -21.88
CA THR A 70 4.27 -16.37 -21.20
C THR A 70 5.50 -16.98 -21.89
N THR A 71 6.16 -16.23 -22.78
CA THR A 71 7.32 -16.71 -23.54
C THR A 71 8.43 -15.68 -23.47
N PHE A 72 9.69 -16.10 -23.62
CA PHE A 72 10.84 -15.20 -23.60
C PHE A 72 10.74 -14.08 -24.65
N GLU A 73 10.27 -14.41 -25.86
CA GLU A 73 10.08 -13.44 -26.95
C GLU A 73 9.02 -12.39 -26.61
N ALA A 74 7.91 -12.81 -26.01
CA ALA A 74 6.86 -11.91 -25.55
C ALA A 74 7.36 -11.03 -24.40
N TYR A 75 8.08 -11.60 -23.43
CA TYR A 75 8.71 -10.86 -22.34
C TYR A 75 9.62 -9.75 -22.88
N GLN A 76 10.58 -10.08 -23.75
CA GLN A 76 11.51 -9.09 -24.30
C GLN A 76 10.81 -7.96 -25.06
N LYS A 77 9.70 -8.27 -25.73
CA LYS A 77 8.90 -7.28 -26.45
C LYS A 77 8.11 -6.36 -25.53
N ASN A 78 7.61 -6.89 -24.41
CA ASN A 78 6.57 -6.25 -23.60
C ASN A 78 7.01 -5.92 -22.16
N LYS A 79 8.27 -6.16 -21.76
CA LYS A 79 8.77 -5.95 -20.39
C LYS A 79 8.56 -4.54 -19.83
N GLY A 80 8.41 -3.52 -20.68
CA GLY A 80 8.02 -2.17 -20.24
C GLY A 80 6.67 -2.10 -19.52
N GLN A 81 5.80 -3.10 -19.65
CA GLN A 81 4.57 -3.21 -18.86
C GLN A 81 4.85 -3.47 -17.37
N ILE A 82 5.99 -4.10 -17.05
CA ILE A 82 6.46 -4.29 -15.68
C ILE A 82 6.87 -2.94 -15.08
N ASP A 83 7.60 -2.12 -15.84
CA ASP A 83 7.97 -0.75 -15.41
C ASP A 83 6.71 0.09 -15.12
N GLU A 84 5.72 0.04 -16.00
CA GLU A 84 4.43 0.73 -15.79
C GLU A 84 3.68 0.24 -14.55
N TRP A 85 3.78 -1.06 -14.21
CA TRP A 85 3.22 -1.58 -12.96
C TRP A 85 4.01 -1.11 -11.73
N ILE A 86 5.35 -1.12 -11.78
CA ILE A 86 6.19 -0.62 -10.69
C ILE A 86 5.90 0.86 -10.42
N GLU A 87 5.81 1.68 -11.46
CA GLU A 87 5.44 3.10 -11.34
C GLU A 87 4.07 3.28 -10.67
N LEU A 88 3.09 2.45 -11.03
CA LEU A 88 1.78 2.45 -10.37
C LEU A 88 1.93 2.15 -8.88
N VAL A 89 2.62 1.06 -8.51
CA VAL A 89 2.83 0.69 -7.09
C VAL A 89 3.41 1.87 -6.33
N LEU A 90 4.52 2.46 -6.80
CA LEU A 90 5.18 3.56 -6.12
C LEU A 90 4.25 4.78 -5.95
N SER A 91 3.46 5.10 -6.97
CA SER A 91 2.54 6.25 -6.94
C SER A 91 1.34 6.02 -6.02
N GLU A 92 0.77 4.81 -6.01
CA GLU A 92 -0.34 4.44 -5.13
C GLU A 92 0.10 4.37 -3.67
N SER A 93 1.32 3.88 -3.40
CA SER A 93 1.91 3.89 -2.06
C SER A 93 2.08 5.31 -1.53
N ASP A 94 2.60 6.23 -2.34
CA ASP A 94 2.72 7.64 -1.95
C ASP A 94 1.35 8.26 -1.63
N ALA A 95 0.35 7.97 -2.48
CA ALA A 95 -0.99 8.49 -2.30
C ALA A 95 -1.70 7.89 -1.08
N LEU A 96 -1.53 6.58 -0.82
CA LEU A 96 -2.06 5.87 0.35
C LEU A 96 -1.45 6.44 1.63
N PHE A 97 -0.12 6.47 1.71
CA PHE A 97 0.58 6.90 2.91
C PHE A 97 0.31 8.37 3.24
N ALA A 98 0.19 9.24 2.23
CA ALA A 98 -0.27 10.62 2.46
C ALA A 98 -1.67 10.68 3.11
N ARG A 99 -2.62 9.86 2.64
CA ARG A 99 -3.98 9.81 3.21
C ARG A 99 -3.99 9.18 4.61
N THR A 100 -3.16 8.18 4.86
CA THR A 100 -2.97 7.59 6.20
C THR A 100 -2.52 8.66 7.18
N LYS A 101 -1.46 9.42 6.86
CA LYS A 101 -0.99 10.54 7.70
C LYS A 101 -2.09 11.56 7.97
N GLU A 102 -2.82 11.99 6.95
CA GLU A 102 -3.93 12.94 7.11
C GLU A 102 -5.00 12.39 8.06
N ASN A 103 -5.38 11.12 7.91
CA ASN A 103 -6.39 10.48 8.73
C ASN A 103 -5.94 10.22 10.16
N SER A 104 -4.67 9.87 10.37
CA SER A 104 -4.09 9.76 11.71
C SER A 104 -4.19 11.07 12.48
N VAL A 105 -3.86 12.19 11.83
CA VAL A 105 -3.98 13.52 12.46
C VAL A 105 -5.44 13.85 12.76
N ILE A 106 -6.38 13.53 11.86
CA ILE A 106 -7.82 13.70 12.13
C ILE A 106 -8.23 12.88 13.34
N TYR A 107 -7.87 11.60 13.40
CA TYR A 107 -8.19 10.72 14.51
C TYR A 107 -7.70 11.29 15.84
N PHE A 108 -6.42 11.64 15.94
CA PHE A 108 -5.86 12.20 17.19
C PHE A 108 -6.55 13.50 17.62
N LYS A 109 -6.92 14.37 16.66
CA LYS A 109 -7.68 15.59 16.95
C LYS A 109 -9.08 15.31 17.48
N LEU A 110 -9.75 14.27 16.99
CA LEU A 110 -11.05 13.85 17.53
C LEU A 110 -10.93 13.34 18.96
N ILE A 111 -9.89 12.54 19.25
CA ILE A 111 -9.62 12.06 20.62
C ILE A 111 -9.34 13.23 21.56
N ALA A 112 -8.48 14.18 21.16
CA ALA A 112 -8.20 15.38 21.95
C ALA A 112 -9.43 16.28 22.19
N ALA A 113 -10.40 16.28 21.27
CA ALA A 113 -11.61 17.09 21.38
C ALA A 113 -12.73 16.41 22.19
N ASP A 114 -12.63 15.10 22.47
CA ASP A 114 -13.65 14.39 23.25
C ASP A 114 -13.68 14.91 24.69
N SER A 115 -14.87 15.05 25.27
CA SER A 115 -15.07 15.41 26.68
C SER A 115 -14.34 14.52 27.69
N LYS A 116 -13.92 13.31 27.28
CA LYS A 116 -13.24 12.32 28.11
C LYS A 116 -11.72 12.28 27.89
N HIS A 117 -11.12 13.18 27.12
CA HIS A 117 -9.68 13.14 26.82
C HIS A 117 -8.78 13.19 28.08
N GLU A 118 -9.23 13.78 29.19
CA GLU A 118 -8.47 13.75 30.45
C GLU A 118 -8.59 12.39 31.20
N ASN A 119 -9.48 11.50 30.76
CA ASN A 119 -9.63 10.18 31.35
C ASN A 119 -8.59 9.22 30.76
N TYR A 120 -7.68 8.75 31.62
CA TYR A 120 -6.61 7.83 31.24
C TYR A 120 -7.12 6.58 30.49
N ASP A 121 -8.14 5.90 31.01
CA ASP A 121 -8.64 4.66 30.39
C ASP A 121 -9.18 4.94 28.98
N PHE A 122 -9.93 6.03 28.81
CA PHE A 122 -10.43 6.45 27.50
C PHE A 122 -9.28 6.76 26.51
N CYS A 123 -8.28 7.53 26.93
CA CYS A 123 -7.15 7.86 26.08
C CYS A 123 -6.31 6.63 25.74
N ASN A 124 -6.03 5.77 26.73
CA ASN A 124 -5.29 4.53 26.52
C ASN A 124 -6.03 3.63 25.52
N ASP A 125 -7.32 3.37 25.74
CA ASP A 125 -8.14 2.53 24.84
C ASP A 125 -8.19 3.12 23.41
N ALA A 126 -8.31 4.44 23.28
CA ALA A 126 -8.35 5.09 21.96
C ALA A 126 -7.01 5.03 21.23
N LEU A 127 -5.89 5.15 21.95
CA LEU A 127 -4.56 5.10 21.35
C LEU A 127 -4.10 3.67 21.06
N ASP A 128 -4.51 2.70 21.89
CA ASP A 128 -4.33 1.27 21.60
C ASP A 128 -5.14 0.87 20.36
N ALA A 129 -6.40 1.33 20.24
CA ALA A 129 -7.21 1.08 19.06
C ALA A 129 -6.58 1.64 17.76
N TYR A 130 -5.93 2.81 17.84
CA TYR A 130 -5.18 3.34 16.70
C TYR A 130 -3.97 2.47 16.37
N TYR A 131 -3.22 2.05 17.38
CA TYR A 131 -2.03 1.21 17.21
C TYR A 131 -2.39 -0.10 16.51
N ASP A 132 -3.37 -0.82 17.05
CA ASP A 132 -3.84 -2.10 16.52
C ASP A 132 -4.33 -1.95 15.07
N VAL A 133 -5.18 -0.96 14.79
CA VAL A 133 -5.82 -0.83 13.47
C VAL A 133 -4.88 -0.26 12.41
N VAL A 134 -4.07 0.74 12.76
CA VAL A 134 -3.26 1.48 11.78
C VAL A 134 -1.85 0.93 11.69
N TYR A 135 -1.17 0.74 12.82
CA TYR A 135 0.23 0.31 12.81
C TYR A 135 0.36 -1.20 12.63
N ASP A 136 -0.37 -2.01 13.38
CA ASP A 136 -0.32 -3.47 13.24
C ASP A 136 -1.11 -3.91 11.99
N ASP A 137 -2.44 -3.72 11.96
CA ASP A 137 -3.28 -4.31 10.91
C ASP A 137 -3.08 -3.68 9.53
N ALA A 138 -3.18 -2.35 9.41
CA ALA A 138 -3.17 -1.71 8.09
C ALA A 138 -1.78 -1.76 7.43
N MET A 139 -0.69 -1.51 8.16
CA MET A 139 0.66 -1.61 7.59
C MET A 139 1.02 -3.04 7.19
N ASP A 140 0.55 -4.05 7.92
CA ASP A 140 0.74 -5.47 7.57
C ASP A 140 -0.01 -5.84 6.29
N ILE A 141 -1.21 -5.30 6.04
CA ILE A 141 -1.92 -5.50 4.76
C ILE A 141 -1.03 -5.09 3.57
N TYR A 142 -0.40 -3.92 3.65
CA TYR A 142 0.51 -3.48 2.58
C TYR A 142 1.74 -4.38 2.50
N TYR A 143 2.36 -4.69 3.64
CA TYR A 143 3.56 -5.52 3.69
C TYR A 143 3.30 -6.87 3.03
N ASP A 144 2.29 -7.59 3.50
CA ASP A 144 1.97 -8.94 3.04
C ASP A 144 1.54 -8.93 1.57
N LYS A 145 0.62 -8.04 1.18
CA LYS A 145 -0.02 -8.13 -0.15
C LYS A 145 0.78 -7.50 -1.27
N VAL A 146 1.49 -6.40 -0.96
CA VAL A 146 2.18 -5.60 -1.98
C VAL A 146 3.68 -5.85 -1.93
N TYR A 147 4.30 -5.76 -0.75
CA TYR A 147 5.75 -5.94 -0.67
C TYR A 147 6.15 -7.41 -0.77
N ASP A 148 5.51 -8.31 -0.02
CA ASP A 148 5.87 -9.74 0.02
C ASP A 148 5.24 -10.48 -1.18
N ASP A 149 3.92 -10.71 -1.14
CA ASP A 149 3.21 -11.56 -2.11
C ASP A 149 3.41 -11.11 -3.57
N ALA A 150 3.24 -9.81 -3.86
CA ALA A 150 3.27 -9.31 -5.23
C ALA A 150 4.69 -9.24 -5.81
N MET A 151 5.70 -8.86 -5.02
CA MET A 151 7.09 -8.83 -5.49
C MET A 151 7.67 -10.23 -5.66
N ASP A 152 7.34 -11.16 -4.75
CA ASP A 152 7.72 -12.56 -4.89
C ASP A 152 7.05 -13.16 -6.13
N SER A 153 5.76 -12.90 -6.35
CA SER A 153 5.05 -13.34 -7.55
C SER A 153 5.70 -12.81 -8.83
N LEU A 154 6.09 -11.53 -8.85
CA LEU A 154 6.75 -10.92 -10.01
C LEU A 154 8.10 -11.60 -10.30
N TYR A 155 8.90 -11.82 -9.26
CA TYR A 155 10.19 -12.51 -9.35
C TYR A 155 10.03 -13.92 -9.88
N ASP A 156 9.11 -14.68 -9.29
CA ASP A 156 8.85 -16.07 -9.66
C ASP A 156 8.33 -16.20 -11.08
N LYS A 157 7.47 -15.27 -11.51
CA LYS A 157 6.88 -15.30 -12.85
C LYS A 157 7.92 -15.05 -13.93
N TYR A 158 8.77 -14.05 -13.74
CA TYR A 158 9.65 -13.57 -14.80
C TYR A 158 11.07 -14.06 -14.64
N TYR A 159 11.71 -13.83 -13.49
CA TYR A 159 13.12 -14.17 -13.29
C TYR A 159 13.32 -15.67 -13.10
N ASN A 160 12.67 -16.29 -12.11
CA ASN A 160 12.72 -17.75 -11.91
C ASN A 160 11.86 -18.54 -12.90
N GLY A 161 11.04 -17.85 -13.70
CA GLY A 161 10.12 -18.46 -14.66
C GLY A 161 10.63 -18.27 -16.08
N ILE A 162 10.03 -17.32 -16.80
CA ILE A 162 10.25 -17.12 -18.24
C ILE A 162 11.73 -16.98 -18.62
N ILE A 163 12.52 -16.30 -17.79
CA ILE A 163 13.94 -16.06 -18.05
C ILE A 163 14.79 -17.29 -17.73
N ASP A 164 14.58 -17.93 -16.59
CA ASP A 164 15.29 -19.17 -16.23
C ASP A 164 15.03 -20.28 -17.27
N ASP A 165 13.77 -20.46 -17.66
CA ASP A 165 13.35 -21.44 -18.69
C ASP A 165 14.02 -21.20 -20.06
N ALA A 166 14.41 -19.96 -20.36
CA ALA A 166 15.01 -19.58 -21.64
C ALA A 166 16.51 -19.93 -21.74
N TYR A 167 17.16 -20.30 -20.63
CA TYR A 167 18.62 -20.52 -20.56
C TYR A 167 19.13 -21.52 -21.61
N ASP A 168 18.45 -22.66 -21.76
CA ASP A 168 18.88 -23.74 -22.68
C ASP A 168 18.41 -23.54 -24.13
N THR A 169 17.58 -22.54 -24.39
CA THR A 169 16.89 -22.36 -25.70
C THR A 169 17.23 -21.05 -26.41
N THR A 170 17.93 -20.14 -25.73
CA THR A 170 18.30 -18.82 -26.23
C THR A 170 19.82 -18.68 -26.30
N ASP A 171 20.32 -17.87 -27.24
CA ASP A 171 21.74 -17.51 -27.27
C ASP A 171 22.18 -16.91 -25.92
N TYR A 172 23.29 -17.39 -25.37
CA TYR A 172 23.73 -17.06 -24.02
C TYR A 172 23.85 -15.55 -23.78
N ASP A 173 24.40 -14.79 -24.73
CA ASP A 173 24.55 -13.33 -24.58
C ASP A 173 23.19 -12.64 -24.45
N VAL A 174 22.20 -13.07 -25.24
CA VAL A 174 20.83 -12.53 -25.21
C VAL A 174 20.13 -12.89 -23.89
N TRP A 175 20.28 -14.13 -23.45
CA TRP A 175 19.72 -14.59 -22.17
C TRP A 175 20.38 -13.87 -20.99
N SER A 176 21.71 -13.74 -20.99
CA SER A 176 22.48 -13.13 -19.89
C SER A 176 22.12 -11.66 -19.70
N ASP A 177 21.95 -10.92 -20.81
CA ASP A 177 21.52 -9.53 -20.77
C ASP A 177 20.09 -9.42 -20.19
N ALA A 178 19.16 -10.23 -20.68
CA ALA A 178 17.77 -10.24 -20.20
C ALA A 178 17.66 -10.65 -18.72
N SER A 179 18.43 -11.65 -18.30
CA SER A 179 18.48 -12.11 -16.90
C SER A 179 18.99 -11.02 -15.98
N SER A 180 20.10 -10.38 -16.33
CA SER A 180 20.68 -9.30 -15.54
C SER A 180 19.75 -8.09 -15.42
N GLU A 181 19.13 -7.70 -16.54
CA GLU A 181 18.17 -6.59 -16.58
C GLU A 181 16.91 -6.88 -15.75
N SER A 182 16.36 -8.08 -15.84
CA SER A 182 15.18 -8.47 -15.07
C SER A 182 15.46 -8.51 -13.57
N TYR A 183 16.61 -9.07 -13.17
CA TYR A 183 17.01 -9.09 -11.77
C TYR A 183 17.17 -7.68 -11.22
N GLN A 184 17.86 -6.81 -11.98
CA GLN A 184 18.08 -5.42 -11.59
C GLN A 184 16.74 -4.67 -11.43
N THR A 185 15.83 -4.83 -12.39
CA THR A 185 14.50 -4.21 -12.36
C THR A 185 13.72 -4.64 -11.12
N TRP A 186 13.68 -5.94 -10.84
CA TRP A 186 13.02 -6.47 -9.64
C TRP A 186 13.70 -5.98 -8.36
N SER A 187 15.03 -6.05 -8.27
CA SER A 187 15.79 -5.66 -7.08
C SER A 187 15.62 -4.18 -6.75
N ASP A 188 15.62 -3.31 -7.75
CA ASP A 188 15.41 -1.88 -7.59
C ASP A 188 13.99 -1.58 -7.12
N ALA A 189 12.99 -2.22 -7.75
CA ALA A 189 11.59 -2.08 -7.35
C ALA A 189 11.36 -2.58 -5.91
N ASN A 190 11.87 -3.77 -5.58
CA ASN A 190 11.74 -4.38 -4.26
C ASN A 190 12.31 -3.46 -3.17
N SER A 191 13.50 -2.90 -3.41
CA SER A 191 14.14 -1.97 -2.49
C SER A 191 13.34 -0.67 -2.33
N ALA A 192 12.86 -0.09 -3.43
CA ALA A 192 12.11 1.15 -3.41
C ALA A 192 10.74 1.01 -2.70
N ILE A 193 10.05 -0.11 -2.92
CA ILE A 193 8.77 -0.42 -2.28
C ILE A 193 8.97 -0.64 -0.77
N TYR A 194 10.00 -1.40 -0.39
CA TYR A 194 10.35 -1.60 1.02
C TYR A 194 10.74 -0.30 1.72
N GLU A 195 11.55 0.54 1.08
CA GLU A 195 11.96 1.83 1.64
C GLU A 195 10.73 2.71 1.95
N LYS A 196 9.77 2.79 1.02
CA LYS A 196 8.51 3.52 1.24
C LYS A 196 7.73 2.95 2.42
N TRP A 197 7.51 1.64 2.46
CA TRP A 197 6.77 1.01 3.56
C TRP A 197 7.47 1.19 4.90
N SER A 198 8.79 0.93 4.99
CA SER A 198 9.53 1.01 6.25
C SER A 198 9.62 2.45 6.76
N SER A 199 9.78 3.43 5.86
CA SER A 199 9.74 4.85 6.21
C SER A 199 8.36 5.26 6.74
N GLU A 200 7.28 4.78 6.13
CA GLU A 200 5.94 5.09 6.60
C GLU A 200 5.59 4.40 7.91
N SER A 201 5.89 3.10 8.03
CA SER A 201 5.71 2.32 9.26
C SER A 201 6.41 2.99 10.44
N SER A 202 7.67 3.40 10.25
CA SER A 202 8.44 4.13 11.26
C SER A 202 7.82 5.49 11.60
N TYR A 203 7.29 6.21 10.61
CA TYR A 203 6.58 7.47 10.83
C TYR A 203 5.31 7.27 11.65
N VAL A 204 4.47 6.31 11.28
CA VAL A 204 3.19 6.00 11.95
C VAL A 204 3.44 5.61 13.40
N TYR A 205 4.42 4.73 13.65
CA TYR A 205 4.82 4.34 15.00
C TYR A 205 5.33 5.53 15.81
N GLY A 206 6.25 6.32 15.23
CA GLY A 206 6.84 7.47 15.89
C GLY A 206 5.79 8.52 16.26
N LEU A 207 4.85 8.81 15.35
CA LEU A 207 3.75 9.72 15.59
C LEU A 207 2.83 9.21 16.70
N TRP A 208 2.41 7.94 16.64
CA TRP A 208 1.61 7.34 17.71
C TRP A 208 2.33 7.41 19.06
N SER A 209 3.63 7.08 19.10
CA SER A 209 4.43 7.10 20.32
C SER A 209 4.50 8.51 20.93
N ALA A 210 4.72 9.53 20.09
CA ALA A 210 4.74 10.93 20.52
C ALA A 210 3.37 11.39 21.07
N ILE A 211 2.28 11.08 20.36
CA ILE A 211 0.92 11.42 20.80
C ILE A 211 0.57 10.68 22.09
N ASN A 212 0.85 9.38 22.18
CA ASN A 212 0.58 8.58 23.36
C ASN A 212 1.34 9.09 24.58
N SER A 213 2.62 9.43 24.42
CA SER A 213 3.38 10.04 25.50
C SER A 213 2.80 11.39 25.92
N ALA A 214 2.43 12.25 24.98
CA ALA A 214 1.88 13.56 25.28
C ALA A 214 0.52 13.49 26.00
N PHE A 215 -0.39 12.64 25.51
CA PHE A 215 -1.73 12.50 26.06
C PHE A 215 -1.69 11.81 27.42
N CYS A 216 -1.05 10.65 27.51
CA CYS A 216 -1.14 9.78 28.70
C CYS A 216 -0.13 10.11 29.81
N SER A 217 0.96 10.84 29.50
CA SER A 217 2.02 11.14 30.48
C SER A 217 2.22 12.63 30.77
N HIS A 218 1.71 13.53 29.92
CA HIS A 218 1.99 14.96 30.04
C HIS A 218 0.74 15.84 30.01
N ASP A 219 -0.46 15.26 29.96
CA ASP A 219 -1.74 15.97 29.86
C ASP A 219 -1.73 17.05 28.74
N ASN A 220 -1.01 16.77 27.64
CA ASN A 220 -0.86 17.68 26.52
C ASN A 220 -1.66 17.16 25.32
N PHE A 221 -2.74 17.86 24.98
CA PHE A 221 -3.67 17.50 23.92
C PHE A 221 -3.57 18.41 22.68
N ASP A 222 -2.53 19.26 22.61
CA ASP A 222 -2.24 20.06 21.43
C ASP A 222 -1.57 19.20 20.34
N VAL A 223 -2.40 18.50 19.57
CA VAL A 223 -1.97 17.62 18.48
C VAL A 223 -1.06 18.33 17.47
N ASP A 224 -1.37 19.59 17.13
CA ASP A 224 -0.57 20.34 16.16
C ASP A 224 0.81 20.69 16.72
N GLY A 225 0.88 21.07 18.00
CA GLY A 225 2.13 21.29 18.72
C GLY A 225 2.99 20.03 18.79
N ILE A 226 2.40 18.88 19.15
CA ILE A 226 3.11 17.60 19.24
C ILE A 226 3.68 17.19 17.88
N ILE A 227 2.90 17.34 16.80
CA ILE A 227 3.35 17.03 15.44
C ILE A 227 4.48 17.96 15.00
N ALA A 228 4.41 19.25 15.36
CA ALA A 228 5.47 20.20 15.05
C ALA A 228 6.78 19.81 15.75
N ASP A 229 6.71 19.43 17.03
CA ASP A 229 7.88 18.98 17.80
C ASP A 229 8.44 17.66 17.28
N TYR A 230 7.59 16.70 16.89
CA TYR A 230 8.01 15.42 16.31
C TYR A 230 8.77 15.57 14.97
N LYS A 231 8.47 16.62 14.21
CA LYS A 231 9.10 16.88 12.89
C LYS A 231 10.42 17.64 12.96
N ASN A 232 10.78 18.21 14.12
CA ASN A 232 11.99 19.01 14.34
C ASN A 232 13.16 18.16 14.84
#